data_AF-A0A8B7ZX34-F1
#
_entry.id   AF-A0A8B7ZX34-F1
#
_cell.length_a   1.000
_cell.length_b   1.000
_cell.length_c   1.000
_cell.angle_alpha   90.00
_cell.angle_beta   90.00
_cell.angle_gamma   90.00
#
_symmetry.space_group_name_H-M   'P 1'
#
loop_
_entity.id
_entity.type
_entity.pdbx_description
1 polymer ?
#
loop_
_entity_poly.entity_id
_entity_poly.type
_entity_poly.pdbx_seq_one_letter_code
_entity_poly.pdbx_strand_id
1 'polypeptide(L)'
;MGKIKTKKHTGKLHNPALSKTKREENDSHPDLSAVKASLIPPGSEFPTQGLFSLAATSSDTSQSQHALASPRDEDDRRSFISKKSIRGGQGQITKKEKMKLRHDKWLEKIDTIQMAKRNKKNAKKRSERPIIGDLNPLNQALPELSEIIALSHRKTQEANLEESTRFKQVLRHSAFKSNPFSTINEHLKNKLQEEQDAQR
;
A
#
# COMPACT_ATOMS: atom_id res chain seq x y z
N MET A 1 16.04 54.51 -27.80
CA MET A 1 15.57 53.38 -26.97
C MET A 1 16.16 52.06 -27.50
N GLY A 2 17.35 51.69 -27.03
CA GLY A 2 18.09 50.52 -27.54
C GLY A 2 17.62 49.21 -26.92
N LYS A 3 17.42 48.17 -27.73
CA LYS A 3 16.99 46.84 -27.27
C LYS A 3 18.19 46.07 -26.71
N ILE A 4 18.15 45.72 -25.43
CA ILE A 4 19.16 44.89 -24.75
C ILE A 4 18.95 43.43 -25.18
N LYS A 5 19.87 42.89 -25.99
CA LYS A 5 19.89 41.47 -26.36
C LYS A 5 20.56 40.67 -25.23
N THR A 6 19.78 39.91 -24.46
CA THR A 6 20.32 38.98 -23.47
C THR A 6 20.77 37.69 -24.16
N LYS A 7 22.09 37.54 -24.34
CA LYS A 7 22.70 36.32 -24.89
C LYS A 7 22.69 35.24 -23.81
N LYS A 8 21.72 34.33 -23.86
CA LYS A 8 21.68 33.16 -22.95
C LYS A 8 22.81 32.21 -23.30
N HIS A 9 23.85 32.18 -22.48
CA HIS A 9 24.95 31.24 -22.60
C HIS A 9 24.47 29.85 -22.16
N THR A 10 23.98 29.04 -23.11
CA THR A 10 23.69 27.61 -22.87
C THR A 10 24.98 26.81 -23.06
N GLY A 11 25.91 26.98 -22.11
CA GLY A 11 27.07 26.12 -22.04
C GLY A 11 26.61 24.71 -21.70
N LYS A 12 26.81 23.76 -22.61
CA LYS A 12 26.62 22.33 -22.34
C LYS A 12 27.73 21.91 -21.39
N LEU A 13 27.41 21.76 -20.11
CA LEU A 13 28.31 21.16 -19.14
C LEU A 13 28.31 19.64 -19.39
N HIS A 14 29.38 19.15 -20.01
CA HIS A 14 29.66 17.72 -20.05
C HIS A 14 30.39 17.36 -18.76
N ASN A 15 29.76 16.57 -17.90
CA ASN A 15 30.47 15.98 -16.76
C ASN A 15 31.42 14.90 -17.30
N PRO A 16 32.73 14.99 -17.04
CA PRO A 16 33.66 13.94 -17.44
C PRO A 16 33.35 12.65 -16.69
N ALA A 17 33.54 11.51 -17.36
CA ALA A 17 33.41 10.22 -16.72
C ALA A 17 34.43 10.09 -15.58
N LEU A 18 33.96 9.67 -14.40
CA LEU A 18 34.82 9.29 -13.28
C LEU A 18 35.78 8.21 -13.77
N SER A 19 37.06 8.54 -13.86
CA SER A 19 38.10 7.56 -14.11
C SER A 19 38.07 6.52 -12.98
N LYS A 20 38.19 5.25 -13.35
CA LYS A 20 38.24 4.14 -12.40
C LYS A 20 39.47 4.34 -11.51
N THR A 21 39.25 4.80 -10.29
CA THR A 21 40.26 4.70 -9.24
C THR A 21 40.56 3.23 -9.02
N LYS A 22 41.86 2.91 -9.05
CA LYS A 22 42.46 1.59 -8.82
C LYS A 22 41.84 0.99 -7.55
N ARG A 23 40.93 0.03 -7.74
CA ARG A 23 40.44 -0.82 -6.64
C ARG A 23 41.54 -1.83 -6.36
N GLU A 24 41.93 -1.92 -5.11
CA GLU A 24 42.88 -2.92 -4.64
C GLU A 24 42.38 -4.32 -4.97
N GLU A 25 43.27 -5.11 -5.54
CA GLU A 25 43.09 -6.52 -5.86
C GLU A 25 42.89 -7.27 -4.55
N ASN A 26 41.68 -7.79 -4.35
CA ASN A 26 41.47 -8.97 -3.51
C ASN A 26 40.80 -9.99 -4.42
N ASP A 27 41.60 -10.98 -4.80
CA ASP A 27 41.26 -12.05 -5.73
C ASP A 27 40.13 -12.91 -5.20
N SER A 28 39.03 -12.93 -5.94
CA SER A 28 38.05 -14.03 -6.04
C SER A 28 37.04 -13.69 -7.15
N HIS A 29 37.48 -13.69 -8.41
CA HIS A 29 36.59 -13.58 -9.55
C HIS A 29 36.21 -14.98 -10.06
N PRO A 30 34.91 -15.31 -10.25
CA PRO A 30 34.54 -16.50 -11.02
C PRO A 30 34.91 -16.27 -12.48
N ASP A 31 35.54 -17.27 -13.10
CA ASP A 31 36.02 -17.25 -14.49
C ASP A 31 34.84 -17.08 -15.47
N LEU A 32 34.73 -15.90 -16.09
CA LEU A 32 33.70 -15.55 -17.07
C LEU A 32 34.12 -15.85 -18.51
N SER A 33 35.24 -16.55 -18.73
CA SER A 33 35.74 -16.89 -20.07
C SER A 33 34.85 -17.87 -20.84
N ALA A 34 33.87 -18.51 -20.18
CA ALA A 34 32.99 -19.50 -20.79
C ALA A 34 31.66 -18.94 -21.34
N VAL A 35 31.35 -17.65 -21.21
CA VAL A 35 30.11 -17.11 -21.78
C VAL A 35 30.36 -16.70 -23.23
N LYS A 36 30.37 -17.69 -24.11
CA LYS A 36 30.28 -17.50 -25.55
C LYS A 36 28.96 -16.76 -25.81
N ALA A 37 29.02 -15.45 -25.96
CA ALA A 37 27.88 -14.65 -26.39
C ALA A 37 27.48 -15.18 -27.77
N SER A 38 26.43 -16.00 -27.80
CA SER A 38 25.82 -16.45 -29.04
C SER A 38 25.26 -15.20 -29.70
N LEU A 39 26.03 -14.61 -30.61
CA LEU A 39 25.54 -13.64 -31.56
C LEU A 39 24.36 -14.31 -32.27
N ILE A 40 23.16 -13.83 -31.96
CA ILE A 40 21.96 -14.21 -32.67
C ILE A 40 22.18 -13.77 -34.12
N PRO A 41 22.17 -14.69 -35.11
CA PRO A 41 22.43 -14.34 -36.49
C PRO A 41 21.34 -13.37 -36.99
N PRO A 42 21.71 -12.35 -37.81
CA PRO A 42 20.72 -11.46 -38.39
C PRO A 42 19.84 -12.27 -39.35
N GLY A 43 18.60 -12.53 -38.92
CA GLY A 43 17.64 -13.38 -39.64
C GLY A 43 16.80 -14.29 -38.76
N SER A 44 17.07 -14.39 -37.45
CA SER A 44 16.14 -15.09 -36.55
C SER A 44 14.91 -14.22 -36.28
N GLU A 45 13.84 -14.45 -37.01
CA GLU A 45 12.52 -13.98 -36.63
C GLU A 45 12.20 -14.52 -35.23
N PHE A 46 11.95 -13.62 -34.27
CA PHE A 46 11.43 -14.02 -32.97
C PHE A 46 10.16 -14.84 -33.19
N PRO A 47 10.00 -16.03 -32.57
CA PRO A 47 8.77 -16.80 -32.71
C PRO A 47 7.63 -16.04 -32.02
N THR A 48 6.90 -15.23 -32.79
CA THR A 48 5.76 -14.44 -32.33
C THR A 48 4.46 -15.25 -32.37
N GLN A 49 4.46 -16.39 -33.06
CA GLN A 49 3.33 -17.31 -33.15
C GLN A 49 3.13 -17.99 -31.78
N GLY A 50 2.02 -17.68 -31.11
CA GLY A 50 1.61 -18.35 -29.87
C GLY A 50 1.90 -17.59 -28.57
N LEU A 51 2.63 -16.47 -28.59
CA LEU A 51 2.99 -15.73 -27.37
C LEU A 51 1.77 -15.20 -26.59
N PHE A 52 0.65 -14.96 -27.28
CA PHE A 52 -0.61 -14.52 -26.69
C PHE A 52 -1.69 -15.61 -26.61
N SER A 53 -1.37 -16.86 -26.94
CA SER A 53 -2.35 -17.97 -26.97
C SER A 53 -2.56 -18.64 -25.60
N LEU A 54 -1.84 -18.22 -24.56
CA LEU A 54 -1.99 -18.75 -23.20
C LEU A 54 -3.34 -18.41 -22.54
N ALA A 55 -4.19 -17.59 -23.17
CA ALA A 55 -5.52 -17.26 -22.66
C ALA A 55 -6.58 -18.36 -22.86
N ALA A 56 -6.28 -19.45 -23.59
CA ALA A 56 -7.30 -20.44 -23.98
C ALA A 56 -7.17 -21.83 -23.33
N THR A 57 -6.16 -22.11 -22.49
CA THR A 57 -5.99 -23.45 -21.89
C THR A 57 -5.51 -23.40 -20.43
N SER A 58 -6.42 -23.03 -19.53
CA SER A 58 -6.51 -23.64 -18.18
C SER A 58 -7.75 -23.11 -17.47
N SER A 59 -8.88 -23.75 -17.76
CA SER A 59 -9.85 -24.04 -16.72
C SER A 59 -9.13 -24.71 -15.54
N ASP A 60 -9.45 -24.27 -14.34
CA ASP A 60 -9.06 -24.82 -13.03
C ASP A 60 -7.87 -24.15 -12.32
N THR A 61 -8.14 -22.98 -11.76
CA THR A 61 -7.50 -22.54 -10.52
C THR A 61 -8.58 -21.95 -9.62
N SER A 62 -9.47 -22.84 -9.18
CA SER A 62 -10.25 -22.64 -7.98
C SER A 62 -9.34 -22.97 -6.80
N GLN A 63 -9.27 -22.10 -5.78
CA GLN A 63 -8.50 -22.26 -4.53
C GLN A 63 -7.06 -21.70 -4.53
N SER A 64 -6.93 -20.38 -4.46
CA SER A 64 -6.10 -19.73 -3.41
C SER A 64 -6.43 -18.23 -3.36
N GLN A 65 -7.65 -17.91 -2.95
CA GLN A 65 -7.96 -16.57 -2.48
C GLN A 65 -7.72 -16.56 -0.96
N HIS A 66 -7.23 -15.44 -0.43
CA HIS A 66 -6.94 -15.16 0.99
C HIS A 66 -5.51 -15.47 1.51
N ALA A 67 -4.51 -14.72 1.05
CA ALA A 67 -3.44 -14.24 1.93
C ALA A 67 -2.70 -13.04 1.31
N LEU A 68 -2.59 -11.94 2.06
CA LEU A 68 -1.75 -10.74 1.81
C LEU A 68 -2.22 -9.64 0.83
N ALA A 69 -3.53 -9.38 0.70
CA ALA A 69 -3.95 -8.06 0.20
C ALA A 69 -4.03 -7.08 1.38
N SER A 70 -2.92 -6.40 1.71
CA SER A 70 -3.00 -5.23 2.57
C SER A 70 -3.80 -4.15 1.82
N PRO A 71 -4.79 -3.48 2.44
CA PRO A 71 -5.53 -2.39 1.78
C PRO A 71 -4.65 -1.27 1.21
N ARG A 72 -3.37 -1.21 1.61
CA ARG A 72 -2.36 -0.30 1.07
C ARG A 72 -1.94 -0.61 -0.37
N ASP A 73 -2.02 -1.86 -0.83
CA ASP A 73 -1.51 -2.28 -2.15
C ASP A 73 -2.52 -2.09 -3.28
N GLU A 74 -3.81 -1.93 -2.95
CA GLU A 74 -4.85 -1.52 -3.90
C GLU A 74 -4.56 -0.15 -4.52
N ASP A 75 -3.79 0.67 -3.80
CA ASP A 75 -3.38 1.96 -4.26
C ASP A 75 -2.21 1.90 -5.27
N ASP A 76 -1.42 0.85 -5.32
CA ASP A 76 -0.31 0.71 -6.27
C ASP A 76 -0.73 -0.01 -7.57
N ARG A 77 -1.83 -0.76 -7.56
CA ARG A 77 -2.38 -1.44 -8.75
C ARG A 77 -3.20 -0.53 -9.67
N ARG A 78 -3.64 0.63 -9.19
CA ARG A 78 -4.56 1.52 -9.92
C ARG A 78 -3.86 2.82 -10.29
N SER A 79 -3.87 3.17 -11.58
CA SER A 79 -3.33 4.46 -12.02
C SER A 79 -4.05 5.61 -11.31
N PHE A 80 -3.29 6.63 -10.89
CA PHE A 80 -3.80 7.81 -10.16
C PHE A 80 -5.00 8.49 -10.86
N ILE A 81 -5.06 8.37 -12.18
CA ILE A 81 -6.13 8.88 -13.05
C ILE A 81 -7.45 8.15 -12.79
N SER A 82 -7.43 6.81 -12.70
CA SER A 82 -8.60 5.98 -12.41
C SER A 82 -9.13 6.24 -11.00
N LYS A 83 -8.25 6.49 -10.04
CA LYS A 83 -8.66 6.72 -8.64
C LYS A 83 -9.40 8.02 -8.42
N LYS A 84 -8.90 9.15 -8.96
CA LYS A 84 -9.53 10.45 -8.75
C LYS A 84 -10.85 10.56 -9.51
N SER A 85 -10.96 9.89 -10.66
CA SER A 85 -12.22 9.77 -11.40
C SER A 85 -13.30 8.94 -10.70
N ILE A 86 -12.93 7.96 -9.86
CA ILE A 86 -13.88 7.04 -9.23
C ILE A 86 -14.29 7.47 -7.82
N ARG A 87 -13.38 8.10 -7.05
CA ARG A 87 -13.61 8.36 -5.62
C ARG A 87 -14.07 9.78 -5.28
N GLY A 88 -14.00 10.73 -6.20
CA GLY A 88 -14.50 12.08 -5.95
C GLY A 88 -15.01 12.68 -7.25
N GLY A 89 -16.30 12.96 -7.33
CA GLY A 89 -17.00 13.58 -8.46
C GLY A 89 -16.56 15.02 -8.77
N GLN A 90 -15.26 15.30 -8.71
CA GLN A 90 -14.63 16.52 -9.18
C GLN A 90 -14.19 16.26 -10.62
N GLY A 91 -14.60 17.14 -11.54
CA GLY A 91 -14.48 16.97 -12.99
C GLY A 91 -13.08 16.61 -13.51
N GLN A 92 -13.01 16.35 -14.82
CA GLN A 92 -11.80 15.90 -15.52
C GLN A 92 -10.54 16.67 -15.07
N ILE A 93 -9.62 15.97 -14.40
CA ILE A 93 -8.35 16.54 -13.92
C ILE A 93 -7.56 17.16 -15.07
N THR A 94 -7.19 18.43 -14.93
CA THR A 94 -6.43 19.13 -15.98
C THR A 94 -5.02 18.52 -16.13
N LYS A 95 -4.41 18.67 -17.31
CA LYS A 95 -3.02 18.22 -17.55
C LYS A 95 -2.04 18.83 -16.54
N LYS A 96 -2.25 20.09 -16.16
CA LYS A 96 -1.45 20.81 -15.16
C LYS A 96 -1.56 20.19 -13.78
N GLU A 97 -2.78 19.89 -13.34
CA GLU A 97 -3.02 19.23 -12.05
C GLU A 97 -2.42 17.82 -12.03
N LYS A 98 -2.58 17.06 -13.12
CA LYS A 98 -1.99 15.71 -13.26
C LYS A 98 -0.46 15.74 -13.20
N MET A 99 0.18 16.73 -13.82
CA MET A 99 1.63 16.90 -13.77
C MET A 99 2.10 17.24 -12.36
N LYS A 100 1.40 18.17 -11.68
CA LYS A 100 1.69 18.53 -10.30
C LYS A 100 1.60 17.30 -9.38
N LEU A 101 0.52 16.53 -9.46
CA LEU A 101 0.32 15.33 -8.64
C LEU A 101 1.38 14.25 -8.89
N ARG A 102 1.86 14.11 -10.13
CA ARG A 102 2.99 13.22 -10.43
C ARG A 102 4.29 13.71 -9.80
N HIS A 103 4.53 15.02 -9.83
CA HIS A 103 5.71 15.63 -9.20
C HIS A 103 5.67 15.48 -7.68
N ASP A 104 4.55 15.82 -7.05
CA ASP A 104 4.36 15.73 -5.60
C ASP A 104 4.51 14.28 -5.13
N LYS A 105 3.88 13.31 -5.81
CA LYS A 105 4.04 11.88 -5.50
C LYS A 105 5.49 11.40 -5.69
N TRP A 106 6.21 11.96 -6.66
CA TRP A 106 7.61 11.62 -6.88
C TRP A 106 8.51 12.17 -5.77
N LEU A 107 8.27 13.40 -5.31
CA LEU A 107 8.95 13.97 -4.14
C LEU A 107 8.67 13.15 -2.88
N GLU A 108 7.41 12.81 -2.62
CA GLU A 108 7.01 11.94 -1.52
C GLU A 108 7.72 10.58 -1.58
N LYS A 109 7.83 9.98 -2.77
CA LYS A 109 8.59 8.73 -2.97
C LYS A 109 10.08 8.91 -2.65
N ILE A 110 10.68 10.04 -3.02
CA ILE A 110 12.08 10.33 -2.68
C ILE A 110 12.24 10.46 -1.16
N ASP A 111 11.36 11.23 -0.53
CA ASP A 111 11.42 11.50 0.90
C ASP A 111 11.21 10.23 1.71
N THR A 112 10.24 9.38 1.35
CA THR A 112 10.02 8.08 1.99
C THR A 112 11.25 7.17 1.88
N ILE A 113 11.92 7.10 0.72
CA ILE A 113 13.16 6.34 0.55
C ILE A 113 14.29 6.92 1.41
N GLN A 114 14.43 8.25 1.44
CA GLN A 114 15.45 8.91 2.25
C GLN A 114 15.20 8.70 3.74
N MET A 115 13.95 8.84 4.21
CA MET A 115 13.53 8.58 5.58
C MET A 115 13.80 7.13 5.97
N ALA A 116 13.46 6.15 5.14
CA ALA A 116 13.75 4.75 5.40
C ALA A 116 15.26 4.49 5.52
N LYS A 117 16.08 5.06 4.63
CA LYS A 117 17.55 4.97 4.70
C LYS A 117 18.10 5.63 5.96
N ARG A 118 17.64 6.83 6.32
CA ARG A 118 18.02 7.54 7.55
C ARG A 118 17.63 6.73 8.78
N ASN A 119 16.41 6.18 8.82
CA ASN A 119 15.93 5.37 9.94
C ASN A 119 16.76 4.09 10.10
N LYS A 120 17.10 3.38 9.00
CA LYS A 120 17.98 2.21 9.05
C LYS A 120 19.38 2.54 9.57
N LYS A 121 19.96 3.67 9.13
CA LYS A 121 21.27 4.13 9.65
C LYS A 121 21.19 4.48 11.13
N ASN A 122 20.15 5.21 11.55
CA ASN A 122 19.96 5.60 12.94
C ASN A 122 19.70 4.37 13.82
N ALA A 123 18.92 3.38 13.35
CA ALA A 123 18.70 2.12 14.06
C ALA A 123 20.00 1.34 14.32
N LYS A 124 20.90 1.25 13.32
CA LYS A 124 22.22 0.65 13.51
C LYS A 124 23.07 1.40 14.55
N LYS A 125 23.09 2.73 14.46
CA LYS A 125 23.78 3.58 15.45
C LYS A 125 23.20 3.43 16.86
N ARG A 126 21.89 3.17 16.99
CA ARG A 126 21.24 2.89 18.28
C ARG A 126 21.65 1.52 18.83
N SER A 127 21.65 0.48 17.99
CA SER A 127 22.06 -0.86 18.44
C SER A 127 23.54 -0.94 18.84
N GLU A 128 24.39 -0.11 18.23
CA GLU A 128 25.82 -0.03 18.54
C GLU A 128 26.11 0.79 19.82
N ARG A 129 25.19 1.67 20.23
CA ARG A 129 25.37 2.50 21.42
C ARG A 129 24.90 1.75 22.66
N PRO A 130 25.75 1.56 23.70
CA PRO A 130 25.28 1.05 24.97
C PRO A 130 24.21 2.01 25.51
N ILE A 131 23.08 1.39 25.81
CA ILE A 131 21.75 1.94 26.11
C ILE A 131 21.85 3.10 27.10
N ILE A 132 21.42 4.30 26.68
CA ILE A 132 20.60 5.29 27.42
C ILE A 132 20.18 6.39 26.42
N GLY A 133 18.87 6.64 26.31
CA GLY A 133 18.36 7.99 25.94
C GLY A 133 17.74 8.22 24.55
N ASP A 134 17.59 7.22 23.67
CA ASP A 134 16.84 7.44 22.42
C ASP A 134 15.35 7.14 22.61
N LEU A 135 14.50 8.17 22.50
CA LEU A 135 13.03 8.06 22.63
C LEU A 135 12.33 7.67 21.31
N ASN A 136 13.05 7.62 20.17
CA ASN A 136 12.46 7.27 18.88
C ASN A 136 11.86 5.85 18.83
N PRO A 137 12.43 4.81 19.47
CA PRO A 137 11.80 3.49 19.51
C PRO A 137 10.41 3.51 20.17
N LEU A 138 10.24 4.33 21.22
CA LEU A 138 8.94 4.50 21.88
C LEU A 138 7.95 5.20 20.95
N ASN A 139 8.35 6.29 20.31
CA ASN A 139 7.50 7.01 19.36
C ASN A 139 7.08 6.13 18.16
N GLN A 140 7.93 5.20 17.73
CA GLN A 140 7.61 4.27 16.64
C GLN A 140 6.75 3.08 17.08
N ALA A 141 6.80 2.71 18.36
CA ALA A 141 6.03 1.60 18.90
C ALA A 141 4.59 2.00 19.29
N LEU A 142 4.34 3.30 19.45
CA LEU A 142 3.01 3.82 19.80
C LEU A 142 2.17 4.06 18.54
N PRO A 143 0.88 3.70 18.55
CA PRO A 143 -0.03 4.01 17.46
C PRO A 143 -0.27 5.51 17.36
N GLU A 144 -0.35 6.00 16.13
CA GLU A 144 -0.68 7.39 15.86
C GLU A 144 -2.13 7.70 16.28
N LEU A 145 -2.40 8.93 16.72
CA LEU A 145 -3.75 9.32 17.18
C LEU A 145 -4.82 9.09 16.08
N SER A 146 -4.45 9.25 14.82
CA SER A 146 -5.31 8.98 13.67
C SER A 146 -5.69 7.50 13.56
N GLU A 147 -4.76 6.59 13.88
CA GLU A 147 -5.02 5.15 13.91
C GLU A 147 -5.96 4.80 15.07
N ILE A 148 -5.77 5.41 16.24
CA ILE A 148 -6.65 5.22 17.41
C ILE A 148 -8.07 5.67 17.11
N ILE A 149 -8.23 6.86 16.50
CA ILE A 149 -9.54 7.38 16.09
C ILE A 149 -10.19 6.42 15.07
N ALA A 150 -9.43 5.95 14.08
CA ALA A 150 -9.93 5.00 13.09
C ALA A 150 -10.33 3.65 13.73
N LEU A 151 -9.57 3.13 14.68
CA LEU A 151 -9.88 1.90 15.40
C LEU A 151 -11.15 2.05 16.26
N SER A 152 -11.32 3.19 16.93
CA SER A 152 -12.54 3.50 17.68
C SER A 152 -13.77 3.51 16.76
N HIS A 153 -13.68 4.18 15.61
CA HIS A 153 -14.77 4.18 14.62
C HIS A 153 -15.05 2.80 14.02
N ARG A 154 -14.03 1.96 13.83
CA ARG A 154 -14.23 0.58 13.37
C ARG A 154 -14.97 -0.25 14.42
N LYS A 155 -14.58 -0.16 15.69
CA LYS A 155 -15.24 -0.89 16.77
C LYS A 155 -16.73 -0.56 16.88
N THR A 156 -17.09 0.72 16.74
CA THR A 156 -18.51 1.11 16.75
C THR A 156 -19.25 0.63 15.50
N GLN A 157 -18.60 0.65 14.33
CA GLN A 157 -19.18 0.10 13.11
C GLN A 157 -19.38 -1.42 13.20
N GLU A 158 -18.41 -2.16 13.73
CA GLU A 158 -18.50 -3.60 13.94
C GLU A 158 -19.65 -3.95 14.88
N ALA A 159 -19.77 -3.27 16.02
CA ALA A 159 -20.90 -3.44 16.94
C ALA A 159 -22.25 -3.18 16.24
N ASN A 160 -22.36 -2.09 15.48
CA ASN A 160 -23.58 -1.78 14.73
C ASN A 160 -23.92 -2.82 13.65
N LEU A 161 -22.90 -3.38 12.98
CA LEU A 161 -23.08 -4.44 11.99
C LEU A 161 -23.57 -5.73 12.65
N GLU A 162 -22.96 -6.11 13.77
CA GLU A 162 -23.39 -7.27 14.57
C GLU A 162 -24.84 -7.11 15.03
N GLU A 163 -25.22 -5.95 15.57
CA GLU A 163 -26.60 -5.66 15.96
C GLU A 163 -27.56 -5.72 14.76
N SER A 164 -27.18 -5.17 13.61
CA SER A 164 -28.00 -5.27 12.39
C SER A 164 -28.21 -6.72 11.96
N THR A 165 -27.19 -7.56 12.05
CA THR A 165 -27.33 -9.00 11.73
C THR A 165 -28.22 -9.73 12.73
N ARG A 166 -28.05 -9.46 14.03
CA ARG A 166 -28.89 -10.01 15.09
C ARG A 166 -30.35 -9.60 14.89
N PHE A 167 -30.61 -8.33 14.61
CA PHE A 167 -31.97 -7.84 14.34
C PHE A 167 -32.60 -8.51 13.11
N LYS A 168 -31.85 -8.68 12.02
CA LYS A 168 -32.33 -9.41 10.85
C LYS A 168 -32.69 -10.86 11.17
N GLN A 169 -32.00 -11.50 12.10
CA GLN A 169 -32.35 -12.84 12.58
C GLN A 169 -33.66 -12.80 13.38
N VAL A 170 -33.83 -11.85 14.31
CA VAL A 170 -35.08 -11.67 15.09
C VAL A 170 -36.30 -11.57 14.17
N LEU A 171 -36.21 -10.77 13.10
CA LEU A 171 -37.29 -10.62 12.12
C LEU A 171 -37.67 -11.91 11.39
N ARG A 172 -36.81 -12.92 11.35
CA ARG A 172 -37.10 -14.21 10.71
C ARG A 172 -37.92 -15.14 11.60
N HIS A 173 -37.89 -14.97 12.92
CA HIS A 173 -38.57 -15.86 13.86
C HIS A 173 -40.09 -15.75 13.76
N SER A 174 -40.79 -16.88 13.83
CA SER A 174 -42.25 -16.96 13.72
C SER A 174 -42.96 -16.28 14.90
N ALA A 175 -42.48 -16.47 16.13
CA ALA A 175 -43.05 -15.87 17.33
C ALA A 175 -43.06 -14.32 17.27
N PHE A 176 -41.97 -13.73 16.77
CA PHE A 176 -41.87 -12.29 16.59
C PHE A 176 -42.82 -11.77 15.50
N LYS A 177 -43.04 -12.54 14.43
CA LYS A 177 -43.98 -12.18 13.35
C LYS A 177 -45.45 -12.26 13.79
N SER A 178 -45.81 -13.21 14.65
CA SER A 178 -47.18 -13.35 15.14
C SER A 178 -47.53 -12.29 16.17
N ASN A 179 -46.63 -12.04 17.14
CA ASN A 179 -46.86 -11.03 18.19
C ASN A 179 -45.53 -10.44 18.68
N PRO A 180 -45.11 -9.28 18.12
CA PRO A 180 -43.82 -8.69 18.45
C PRO A 180 -43.78 -8.19 19.90
N PHE A 181 -44.84 -7.53 20.38
CA PHE A 181 -44.88 -6.95 21.72
C PHE A 181 -44.80 -8.03 22.81
N SER A 182 -45.53 -9.14 22.66
CA SER A 182 -45.47 -10.24 23.63
C SER A 182 -44.08 -10.86 23.69
N THR A 183 -43.46 -11.10 22.53
CA THR A 183 -42.12 -11.70 22.43
C THR A 183 -41.05 -10.78 23.05
N ILE A 184 -41.15 -9.46 22.82
CA ILE A 184 -40.24 -8.48 23.42
C ILE A 184 -40.39 -8.47 24.94
N ASN A 185 -41.62 -8.44 25.45
CA ASN A 185 -41.88 -8.42 26.90
C ASN A 185 -41.36 -9.67 27.60
N GLU A 186 -41.54 -10.84 26.99
CA GLU A 186 -40.99 -12.10 27.50
C GLU A 186 -39.45 -12.08 27.51
N HIS A 187 -38.82 -11.60 26.43
CA HIS A 187 -37.37 -11.49 26.36
C HIS A 187 -36.82 -10.55 27.43
N LEU A 188 -37.43 -9.38 27.63
CA LEU A 188 -37.04 -8.43 28.68
C LEU A 188 -37.18 -9.03 30.07
N LYS A 189 -38.25 -9.79 30.32
CA LYS A 189 -38.45 -10.50 31.58
C LYS A 189 -37.34 -11.52 31.84
N ASN A 190 -37.00 -12.34 30.83
CA ASN A 190 -35.93 -13.33 30.93
C ASN A 190 -34.57 -12.65 31.14
N LYS A 191 -34.31 -11.54 30.44
CA LYS A 191 -33.06 -10.78 30.58
C LYS A 191 -32.90 -10.17 31.97
N LEU A 192 -33.97 -9.62 32.53
CA LEU A 192 -33.98 -9.08 33.90
C LEU A 192 -33.74 -10.19 34.94
N GLN A 193 -34.30 -11.38 34.72
CA GLN A 193 -34.10 -12.52 35.60
C GLN A 193 -32.64 -13.01 35.56
N GLU A 194 -32.05 -13.15 34.37
CA GLU A 194 -30.62 -13.50 34.22
C GLU A 194 -29.71 -12.50 34.97
N GLU A 195 -29.99 -11.21 34.87
CA GLU A 195 -29.20 -10.19 35.57
C GLU A 195 -29.37 -10.26 37.10
N GLN A 196 -30.56 -10.60 37.59
CA GLN A 196 -30.80 -10.81 39.02
C GLN A 196 -30.11 -12.07 39.53
N ASP A 197 -30.12 -13.15 38.75
CA ASP A 197 -29.48 -14.41 39.11
C ASP A 197 -27.94 -14.30 39.05
N ALA A 198 -27.39 -13.51 38.12
CA ALA A 198 -25.95 -13.25 38.03
C ALA A 198 -25.41 -12.36 39.18
N GLN A 199 -26.28 -11.65 39.91
CA GLN A 199 -25.91 -10.79 41.04
C GLN A 199 -26.02 -11.50 42.40
N ARG A 200 -26.54 -12.72 42.45
CA ARG A 200 -26.62 -13.55 43.65
C ARG A 200 -25.43 -14.51 43.73
#